data_AF-A0A2S4MFS8-F1
#
_entry.id   AF-A0A2S4MFS8-F1
#
_cell.length_a   1.000
_cell.length_b   1.000
_cell.length_c   1.000
_cell.angle_alpha   90.00
_cell.angle_beta   90.00
_cell.angle_gamma   90.00
#
_symmetry.space_group_name_H-M   'P 1'
#
loop_
_entity.id
_entity.type
_entity.pdbx_description
1 polymer ?
#
loop_
_entity_poly.entity_id
_entity_poly.type
_entity_poly.pdbx_seq_one_letter_code
_entity_poly.pdbx_strand_id
1 'polypeptide(L)'
;MTPAMSDAQERRQTRITPMEDGMTRSRIGKPLTPDEVYLRLSALLREEYGNDPATMAQELGISESYTRMLLRRRYPVPRWLLDRLRVVARRRVTMEFFAAV
;
A
#
# COMPACT_ATOMS: atom_id res chain seq x y z
N MET A 1 -27.67 -57.99 39.28
CA MET A 1 -28.76 -57.01 39.49
C MET A 1 -28.17 -55.82 40.21
N THR A 2 -27.90 -54.74 39.48
CA THR A 2 -27.50 -53.43 40.01
C THR A 2 -27.94 -52.38 38.99
N PRO A 3 -28.36 -51.20 39.45
CA PRO A 3 -29.39 -50.40 38.79
C PRO A 3 -28.82 -49.31 37.90
N ALA A 4 -29.69 -48.85 36.99
CA ALA A 4 -29.59 -47.59 36.29
C ALA A 4 -29.44 -46.43 37.30
N MET A 5 -28.51 -45.50 37.02
CA MET A 5 -28.73 -44.07 37.22
C MET A 5 -27.60 -43.25 36.60
N SER A 6 -28.02 -42.11 36.04
CA SER A 6 -27.22 -40.93 35.68
C SER A 6 -26.64 -40.85 34.27
N ASP A 7 -27.55 -40.89 33.29
CA ASP A 7 -27.73 -39.77 32.36
C ASP A 7 -27.63 -38.42 33.13
N ALA A 8 -26.42 -37.86 33.24
CA ALA A 8 -26.25 -36.48 33.75
C ALA A 8 -24.85 -35.87 33.57
N GLN A 9 -23.84 -36.58 33.07
CA GLN A 9 -22.50 -35.97 32.86
C GLN A 9 -21.93 -36.25 31.47
N GLU A 10 -22.85 -36.07 30.53
CA GLU A 10 -22.64 -35.65 29.17
C GLU A 10 -21.59 -34.52 29.08
N ARG A 11 -20.58 -34.76 28.23
CA ARG A 11 -19.77 -33.73 27.54
C ARG A 11 -18.94 -32.80 28.42
N ARG A 12 -18.00 -33.37 29.18
CA ARG A 12 -16.66 -32.75 29.33
C ARG A 12 -15.78 -33.06 28.11
N GLN A 13 -16.33 -32.86 26.91
CA GLN A 13 -15.49 -32.59 25.75
C GLN A 13 -15.09 -31.13 25.90
N THR A 14 -13.83 -30.92 26.29
CA THR A 14 -13.10 -29.68 26.03
C THR A 14 -13.31 -29.32 24.58
N ARG A 15 -14.37 -28.56 24.32
CA ARG A 15 -14.59 -27.80 23.11
C ARG A 15 -13.45 -26.79 23.12
N ILE A 16 -12.34 -27.22 22.53
CA ILE A 16 -11.39 -26.34 21.88
C ILE A 16 -12.26 -25.56 20.89
N THR A 17 -12.80 -24.45 21.36
CA THR A 17 -13.26 -23.40 20.47
C THR A 17 -11.99 -23.03 19.71
N PRO A 18 -11.88 -23.28 18.40
CA PRO A 18 -10.91 -22.50 17.66
C PRO A 18 -11.36 -21.06 17.91
N MET A 19 -10.57 -20.32 18.67
CA MET A 19 -10.65 -18.87 18.57
C MET A 19 -10.49 -18.63 17.09
N GLU A 20 -11.58 -18.23 16.44
CA GLU A 20 -11.47 -17.54 15.18
C GLU A 20 -10.63 -16.32 15.51
N ASP A 21 -9.31 -16.47 15.32
CA ASP A 21 -8.36 -15.37 15.20
C ASP A 21 -8.88 -14.57 14.01
N GLY A 22 -9.82 -13.69 14.36
CA GLY A 22 -10.47 -12.76 13.51
C GLY A 22 -9.38 -11.89 12.93
N MET A 23 -9.13 -12.13 11.65
CA MET A 23 -8.79 -11.09 10.69
C MET A 23 -7.75 -10.08 11.17
N THR A 24 -6.49 -10.47 11.10
CA THR A 24 -5.53 -9.63 10.36
C THR A 24 -4.93 -10.43 9.22
N ARG A 25 -5.83 -10.91 8.34
CA ARG A 25 -5.49 -11.13 6.94
C ARG A 25 -4.85 -9.84 6.45
N SER A 26 -3.55 -9.89 6.26
CA SER A 26 -2.73 -8.98 5.45
C SER A 26 -3.53 -7.82 4.86
N ARG A 27 -3.39 -6.61 5.42
CA ARG A 27 -3.68 -5.36 4.69
C ARG A 27 -2.66 -5.18 3.56
N ILE A 28 -2.51 -6.18 2.69
CA ILE A 28 -1.94 -5.97 1.36
C ILE A 28 -3.07 -5.28 0.62
N GLY A 29 -3.11 -3.96 0.78
CA GLY A 29 -4.09 -3.11 0.10
C GLY A 29 -4.12 -3.48 -1.37
N LYS A 30 -5.33 -3.62 -1.91
CA LYS A 30 -5.62 -3.97 -3.29
C LYS A 30 -4.53 -3.44 -4.24
N PRO A 31 -3.93 -4.28 -5.10
CA PRO A 31 -2.94 -3.81 -6.06
C PRO A 31 -3.56 -2.67 -6.87
N LEU A 32 -2.83 -1.56 -6.98
CA LEU A 32 -3.33 -0.37 -7.66
C LEU A 32 -3.57 -0.70 -9.13
N THR A 33 -4.70 -0.26 -9.67
CA THR A 33 -4.97 -0.36 -11.11
C THR A 33 -4.06 0.61 -11.87
N PRO A 34 -3.76 0.36 -13.16
CA PRO A 34 -2.97 1.29 -13.98
C PRO A 34 -3.51 2.74 -13.96
N ASP A 35 -4.82 2.91 -13.88
CA ASP A 35 -5.46 4.23 -13.76
C ASP A 35 -5.20 4.89 -12.39
N GLU A 36 -5.35 4.15 -11.30
CA GLU A 36 -5.04 4.65 -9.95
C GLU A 36 -3.57 5.03 -9.80
N VAL A 37 -2.69 4.26 -10.45
CA VAL A 37 -1.26 4.52 -10.53
C VAL A 37 -1.00 5.84 -11.27
N TYR A 38 -1.62 6.03 -12.43
CA TYR A 38 -1.51 7.26 -13.20
C TYR A 38 -2.03 8.47 -12.41
N LEU A 39 -3.20 8.36 -11.79
CA LEU A 39 -3.79 9.46 -11.02
C LEU A 39 -2.86 9.91 -9.89
N ARG A 40 -2.22 8.96 -9.19
CA ARG A 40 -1.23 9.28 -8.15
C ARG A 40 0.03 9.92 -8.72
N LEU A 41 0.52 9.45 -9.87
CA LEU A 41 1.66 10.03 -10.55
C LEU A 41 1.40 11.49 -10.93
N SER A 42 0.24 11.77 -11.54
CA SER A 42 -0.16 13.12 -11.92
C SER A 42 -0.44 14.03 -10.71
N ALA A 43 -1.04 13.50 -9.65
CA ALA A 43 -1.26 14.24 -8.41
C ALA A 43 0.09 14.66 -7.79
N LEU A 44 1.05 13.74 -7.67
CA LEU A 44 2.39 14.05 -7.16
C LEU A 44 3.11 15.08 -8.02
N LEU A 45 3.05 14.95 -9.35
CA LEU A 45 3.64 15.93 -10.26
C LEU A 45 3.07 17.33 -10.02
N ARG A 46 1.76 17.44 -9.78
CA ARG A 46 1.09 18.72 -9.54
C ARG A 46 1.40 19.28 -8.15
N GLU A 47 1.31 18.44 -7.13
CA GLU A 47 1.38 18.85 -5.71
C GLU A 47 2.83 19.09 -5.26
N GLU A 48 3.76 18.21 -5.64
CA GLU A 48 5.14 18.21 -5.10
C GLU A 48 6.16 18.83 -6.07
N TYR A 49 5.85 18.84 -7.37
CA TYR A 49 6.77 19.28 -8.43
C TYR A 49 6.23 20.46 -9.24
N GLY A 50 5.09 21.05 -8.89
CA GLY A 50 4.57 22.24 -9.56
C GLY A 50 4.31 22.05 -11.06
N ASN A 51 3.96 20.84 -11.49
CA ASN A 51 3.86 20.42 -12.90
C ASN A 51 5.17 20.40 -13.70
N ASP A 52 6.33 20.31 -13.04
CA ASP A 52 7.62 20.16 -13.70
C ASP A 52 8.07 18.68 -13.82
N PRO A 53 7.93 18.06 -15.00
CA PRO A 53 8.37 16.68 -15.21
C PRO A 53 9.90 16.54 -15.23
N ALA A 54 10.67 17.61 -15.46
CA ALA A 54 12.13 17.54 -15.47
C ALA A 54 12.69 17.32 -14.06
N THR A 55 12.22 18.12 -13.09
CA THR A 55 12.58 17.93 -11.67
C THR A 55 12.15 16.55 -11.16
N MET A 56 10.94 16.10 -11.51
CA MET A 56 10.48 14.75 -11.16
C MET A 56 11.38 13.66 -11.74
N ALA A 57 11.79 13.78 -13.00
CA ALA A 57 12.69 12.84 -13.65
C ALA A 57 14.07 12.78 -12.97
N GLN A 58 14.61 13.94 -12.62
CA GLN A 58 15.89 14.07 -11.92
C GLN A 58 15.86 13.36 -10.56
N GLU A 59 14.83 13.57 -9.74
CA GLU A 59 14.75 12.93 -8.43
C GLU A 59 14.48 11.42 -8.50
N LEU A 60 13.81 10.98 -9.57
CA LEU A 60 13.60 9.56 -9.84
C LEU A 60 14.80 8.87 -10.47
N GLY A 61 15.79 9.62 -10.94
CA GLY A 61 16.96 9.07 -11.65
C GLY A 61 16.60 8.44 -12.99
N ILE A 62 15.57 8.96 -13.67
CA ILE A 62 15.13 8.51 -15.00
C ILE A 62 15.19 9.68 -16.00
N SER A 63 15.08 9.40 -17.29
CA SER A 63 15.06 10.46 -18.30
C SER A 63 13.75 11.24 -18.28
N GLU A 64 13.82 12.53 -18.59
CA GLU A 64 12.64 13.39 -18.73
C GLU A 64 11.70 12.87 -19.83
N SER A 65 12.25 12.44 -20.97
CA SER A 65 11.49 11.84 -22.06
C SER A 65 10.68 10.63 -21.60
N TYR A 66 11.26 9.76 -20.77
CA TYR A 66 10.57 8.61 -20.21
C TYR A 66 9.46 9.04 -19.24
N THR A 67 9.72 10.02 -18.39
CA THR A 67 8.71 10.61 -17.50
C THR A 67 7.52 11.18 -18.29
N ARG A 68 7.79 11.95 -19.36
CA ARG A 68 6.75 12.48 -20.25
C ARG A 68 5.97 11.37 -20.94
N MET A 69 6.60 10.26 -21.31
CA MET A 69 5.90 9.10 -21.90
C MET A 69 4.95 8.42 -20.91
N LEU A 70 5.34 8.31 -19.64
CA LEU A 70 4.47 7.81 -18.57
C LEU A 70 3.28 8.74 -18.30
N LEU A 71 3.52 10.06 -18.27
CA LEU A 71 2.48 11.08 -18.13
C LEU A 71 1.53 11.14 -19.32
N ARG A 72 1.95 10.69 -20.51
CA ARG A 72 1.08 10.55 -21.69
C ARG A 72 0.36 9.20 -21.77
N ARG A 73 0.48 8.35 -20.73
CA ARG A 73 -0.06 6.98 -20.70
C ARG A 73 0.39 6.09 -21.86
N ARG A 74 1.52 6.41 -22.51
CA ARG A 74 2.06 5.59 -23.61
C ARG A 74 2.62 4.25 -23.13
N TYR A 75 3.01 4.19 -21.86
CA TYR A 75 3.59 3.00 -21.23
C TYR A 75 2.96 2.77 -19.86
N PRO A 76 2.83 1.51 -19.43
CA PRO A 76 2.46 1.20 -18.06
C PRO A 76 3.53 1.73 -17.11
N VAL A 77 3.09 2.38 -16.04
CA VAL A 77 3.97 2.87 -14.98
C VAL A 77 4.49 1.68 -14.18
N PRO A 78 5.82 1.46 -14.12
CA PRO A 78 6.38 0.36 -13.35
C PRO A 78 6.07 0.51 -11.86
N ARG A 79 5.80 -0.61 -11.17
CA ARG A 79 5.48 -0.58 -9.74
C ARG A 79 6.61 0.02 -8.88
N TRP A 80 7.85 -0.31 -9.21
CA TRP A 80 9.03 0.22 -8.50
C TRP A 80 9.12 1.75 -8.60
N LEU A 81 8.64 2.36 -9.68
CA LEU A 81 8.69 3.80 -9.88
C LEU A 81 7.75 4.51 -8.91
N LEU A 82 6.58 3.94 -8.64
CA LEU A 82 5.65 4.47 -7.64
C LEU A 82 6.20 4.36 -6.23
N ASP A 83 6.82 3.23 -5.90
CA ASP A 83 7.41 3.03 -4.59
C ASP A 83 8.59 4.00 -4.39
N ARG A 84 9.39 4.22 -5.45
CA ARG A 84 10.43 5.26 -5.46
C ARG A 84 9.85 6.66 -5.28
N LEU A 85 8.78 6.99 -6.01
CA LEU A 85 8.08 8.28 -5.90
C LEU A 85 7.60 8.57 -4.49
N ARG A 86 7.00 7.59 -3.82
CA ARG A 86 6.55 7.73 -2.43
C ARG A 86 7.70 8.01 -1.46
N VAL A 87 8.85 7.37 -1.68
CA VAL A 87 10.06 7.59 -0.86
C VAL A 87 10.61 8.99 -1.08
N VAL A 88 10.70 9.43 -2.35
CA VAL A 88 11.22 10.75 -2.72
C VAL A 88 10.31 11.88 -2.22
N ALA A 89 8.99 11.78 -2.45
CA ALA A 89 8.03 12.77 -1.96
C ALA A 89 8.06 12.89 -0.42
N ARG A 90 8.12 11.77 0.32
CA ARG A 90 8.28 11.82 1.79
C ARG A 90 9.58 12.50 2.22
N ARG A 91 10.68 12.32 1.49
CA ARG A 91 11.96 12.98 1.80
C ARG A 91 11.89 14.48 1.63
N ARG A 92 11.20 15.00 0.60
CA ARG A 92 10.97 16.44 0.42
C ARG A 92 10.19 17.04 1.58
N VAL A 93 9.05 16.44 1.94
CA VAL A 93 8.24 16.89 3.09
C VAL A 93 9.07 16.90 4.37
N THR A 94 9.96 15.92 4.56
CA THR A 94 10.85 15.88 5.74
C THR A 94 11.90 16.98 5.69
N MET A 95 12.54 17.23 4.53
CA MET A 95 13.55 18.27 4.40
C MET A 95 12.99 19.68 4.54
N GLU A 96 11.81 19.98 3.99
CA GLU A 96 11.17 21.28 4.20
C GLU A 96 10.83 21.52 5.68
N PHE A 97 10.45 20.46 6.40
CA PHE A 97 10.18 20.55 7.84
C PHE A 97 11.43 20.86 8.67
N PHE A 98 12.61 20.38 8.24
CA PHE A 98 13.89 20.67 8.93
C PHE A 98 14.56 21.96 8.46
N ALA A 99 14.29 22.43 7.24
CA ALA A 99 14.80 23.70 6.74
C ALA A 99 14.03 24.91 7.30
N ALA A 100 12.84 24.69 7.85
CA ALA A 100 11.99 25.71 8.47
C ALA A 100 12.16 25.83 10.01
N VAL A 101 13.10 25.09 10.60
CA VAL A 101 13.49 25.17 12.03
C VAL A 101 14.83 25.87 12.15
#